data_AF-G4YZ41-F1
#
_entry.id   AF-G4YZ41-F1
#
_cell.length_a   1.000
_cell.length_b   1.000
_cell.length_c   1.000
_cell.angle_alpha   90.00
_cell.angle_beta   90.00
_cell.angle_gamma   90.00
#
_symmetry.space_group_name_H-M   'P 1'
#
loop_
_entity.id
_entity.type
_entity.pdbx_description
1 polymer ?
#
loop_
_entity_poly.entity_id
_entity_poly.type
_entity_poly.pdbx_seq_one_letter_code
_entity_poly.pdbx_strand_id
1 'polypeptide(L)'
;MSKPKPSPAPRSFPWVSVVVGLAAVIAAAWTVVDPSELQARVQLLVDSYGGVPLSATAPENAVVDCSQAQQYLTDVLPVKGFHVLCIKKVQEGESLATLDVVAFKDGNALSVETQSSVELDDLKSKLETLLDMQGPKDEVAVKYKQPYAFFTPDGKRLQNVEEMANRVVFLFEGGQFVWPGIRIGHKTLVKDVAGKGDVVLETLSMTPLVFSVEEFLKDDEIDIIMNLSLEHLKPSGVTLMDGHENRAATDWRTSTTYFLPSDAHPKIDEIDQRVSDLTKVPIDHQEDVQVLRYEKTQKYDHHTDYFPVEHHKNAPHILESIDYGYKNRMITVFWYMSDVAKGGHTIFPRAGGAPRPTSMKDCTTGLNVPPKKRKVIVFYSMLPNGEGDPMSLHGGCPVEEGVKYSGNKWVWNKARY
;
A
#
# COMPACT_ATOMS: atom_id res chain seq x y z
N MET A 1 -30.26 -17.92 74.51
CA MET A 1 -29.32 -17.53 73.44
C MET A 1 -29.03 -18.78 72.59
N SER A 2 -29.59 -18.81 71.39
CA SER A 2 -29.59 -19.96 70.47
C SER A 2 -28.30 -20.04 69.66
N LYS A 3 -27.71 -21.24 69.56
CA LYS A 3 -26.56 -21.54 68.68
C LYS A 3 -27.03 -21.63 67.21
N PRO A 4 -26.26 -21.11 66.22
CA PRO A 4 -26.61 -21.24 64.81
C PRO A 4 -26.16 -22.60 64.23
N LYS A 5 -26.98 -23.15 63.32
CA LYS A 5 -26.68 -24.35 62.51
C LYS A 5 -25.64 -24.04 61.41
N PRO A 6 -24.75 -24.99 61.05
CA PRO A 6 -23.82 -24.81 59.94
C PRO A 6 -24.48 -25.04 58.57
N SER A 7 -24.06 -24.26 57.58
CA SER A 7 -24.41 -24.35 56.16
C SER A 7 -23.62 -25.47 55.43
N PRO A 8 -24.18 -26.09 54.37
CA PRO A 8 -23.52 -27.16 53.64
C PRO A 8 -22.45 -26.62 52.67
N ALA A 9 -21.32 -27.33 52.57
CA ALA A 9 -20.23 -27.03 51.66
C ALA A 9 -20.56 -27.37 50.18
N PRO A 10 -20.05 -26.61 49.19
CA PRO A 10 -20.22 -26.93 47.78
C PRO A 10 -19.28 -28.07 47.34
N ARG A 11 -19.82 -28.97 46.51
CA ARG A 11 -19.13 -30.13 45.92
C ARG A 11 -18.05 -29.67 44.92
N SER A 12 -16.82 -30.15 45.10
CA SER A 12 -15.70 -30.00 44.17
C SER A 12 -15.80 -31.00 43.01
N PHE A 13 -15.82 -30.51 41.76
CA PHE A 13 -15.62 -31.32 40.56
C PHE A 13 -14.11 -31.42 40.24
N PRO A 14 -13.57 -32.61 39.93
CA PRO A 14 -12.14 -32.75 39.62
C PRO A 14 -11.83 -32.24 38.19
N TRP A 15 -10.89 -31.30 38.10
CA TRP A 15 -10.43 -30.61 36.88
C TRP A 15 -9.59 -31.46 35.91
N VAL A 16 -9.58 -32.79 36.04
CA VAL A 16 -8.74 -33.67 35.21
C VAL A 16 -9.50 -34.29 34.03
N SER A 17 -10.83 -34.15 33.96
CA SER A 17 -11.64 -34.77 32.89
C SER A 17 -12.04 -33.84 31.73
N VAL A 18 -11.62 -32.57 31.75
CA VAL A 18 -11.87 -31.60 30.65
C VAL A 18 -10.63 -31.41 29.77
N VAL A 19 -9.43 -31.68 30.29
CA VAL A 19 -8.15 -31.47 29.56
C VAL A 19 -7.83 -32.62 28.60
N VAL A 20 -8.30 -33.84 28.86
CA VAL A 20 -8.08 -35.00 27.95
C VAL A 20 -9.08 -34.99 26.76
N GLY A 21 -10.24 -34.36 26.92
CA GLY A 21 -11.24 -34.23 25.84
C GLY A 21 -10.92 -33.18 24.79
N LEU A 22 -10.22 -32.10 25.14
CA LEU A 22 -9.83 -31.05 24.18
C LEU A 22 -8.56 -31.38 23.38
N ALA A 23 -7.63 -32.15 23.95
CA ALA A 23 -6.39 -32.53 23.25
C ALA A 23 -6.63 -33.53 22.10
N ALA A 24 -7.65 -34.39 22.22
CA ALA A 24 -8.00 -35.36 21.16
C ALA A 24 -8.70 -34.71 19.95
N VAL A 25 -9.44 -33.61 20.15
CA VAL A 25 -10.12 -32.88 19.06
C VAL A 25 -9.15 -31.98 18.29
N ILE A 26 -8.10 -31.47 18.95
CA ILE A 26 -7.07 -30.63 18.28
C ILE A 26 -6.06 -31.49 17.50
N ALA A 27 -5.74 -32.70 17.97
CA ALA A 27 -4.85 -33.62 17.25
C ALA A 27 -5.50 -34.27 16.00
N ALA A 28 -6.83 -34.42 15.99
CA ALA A 28 -7.56 -34.97 14.84
C ALA A 28 -7.80 -33.94 13.70
N ALA A 29 -7.73 -32.64 13.99
CA ALA A 29 -7.91 -31.59 12.99
C ALA A 29 -6.64 -31.30 12.14
N TRP A 30 -5.47 -31.78 12.57
CA TRP A 30 -4.18 -31.56 11.89
C TRP A 30 -3.71 -32.74 11.04
N THR A 31 -4.50 -33.80 10.91
CA THR A 31 -4.13 -35.01 10.14
C THR A 31 -5.00 -35.25 8.91
N VAL A 32 -5.92 -34.34 8.55
CA VAL A 32 -6.83 -34.52 7.40
C VAL A 32 -7.03 -33.23 6.60
N VAL A 33 -5.96 -32.50 6.28
CA VAL A 33 -6.01 -31.60 5.13
C VAL A 33 -4.67 -31.66 4.40
N ASP A 34 -4.66 -32.31 3.25
CA ASP A 34 -3.54 -32.27 2.32
C ASP A 34 -3.36 -30.80 1.85
N PRO A 35 -2.14 -30.23 1.89
CA PRO A 35 -1.87 -28.89 1.38
C PRO A 35 -2.37 -28.67 -0.06
N SER A 36 -2.39 -29.72 -0.89
CA SER A 36 -2.92 -29.66 -2.25
C SER A 36 -4.45 -29.56 -2.30
N GLU A 37 -5.18 -30.13 -1.35
CA GLU A 37 -6.63 -29.96 -1.21
C GLU A 37 -7.00 -28.56 -0.71
N LEU A 38 -6.17 -27.97 0.16
CA LEU A 38 -6.38 -26.59 0.61
C LEU A 38 -6.17 -25.62 -0.56
N GLN A 39 -5.14 -25.85 -1.37
CA GLN A 39 -4.85 -25.06 -2.57
C GLN A 39 -5.95 -25.23 -3.63
N ALA A 40 -6.48 -26.44 -3.82
CA ALA A 40 -7.62 -26.68 -4.71
C ALA A 40 -8.93 -26.04 -4.20
N ARG A 41 -9.16 -26.00 -2.89
CA ARG A 41 -10.34 -25.33 -2.30
C ARG A 41 -10.24 -23.81 -2.34
N VAL A 42 -9.03 -23.26 -2.20
CA VAL A 42 -8.77 -21.82 -2.42
C VAL A 42 -8.97 -21.48 -3.91
N GLN A 43 -8.50 -22.33 -4.83
CA GLN A 43 -8.72 -22.14 -6.26
C GLN A 43 -10.22 -22.19 -6.62
N LEU A 44 -10.98 -23.15 -6.09
CA LEU A 44 -12.43 -23.25 -6.27
C LEU A 44 -13.20 -22.03 -5.69
N LEU A 45 -12.72 -21.45 -4.59
CA LEU A 45 -13.28 -20.21 -4.03
C LEU A 45 -12.97 -18.98 -4.91
N VAL A 46 -11.77 -18.92 -5.49
CA VAL A 46 -11.35 -17.90 -6.47
C VAL A 46 -12.15 -18.04 -7.77
N ASP A 47 -12.40 -19.25 -8.24
CA ASP A 47 -13.19 -19.53 -9.45
C ASP A 47 -14.70 -19.24 -9.24
N SER A 48 -15.21 -19.38 -8.00
CA SER A 48 -16.60 -19.04 -7.65
C SER A 48 -16.87 -17.53 -7.58
N TYR A 49 -15.83 -16.72 -7.38
CA TYR A 49 -15.83 -15.26 -7.53
C TYR A 49 -15.10 -14.91 -8.83
N GLY A 50 -15.66 -15.40 -9.94
CA GLY A 50 -15.05 -15.32 -11.27
C GLY A 50 -14.61 -13.90 -11.64
N GLY A 51 -13.30 -13.66 -11.53
CA GLY A 51 -12.59 -12.70 -12.37
C GLY A 51 -12.34 -13.35 -13.73
N VAL A 52 -12.73 -12.67 -14.80
CA VAL A 52 -12.45 -13.09 -16.18
C VAL A 52 -10.94 -13.28 -16.36
N PRO A 53 -10.46 -14.35 -17.03
CA PRO A 53 -9.05 -14.47 -17.35
C PRO A 53 -8.69 -13.41 -18.40
N LEU A 54 -7.98 -12.36 -17.98
CA LEU A 54 -7.30 -11.43 -18.88
C LEU A 54 -6.05 -12.14 -19.42
N SER A 55 -6.23 -12.85 -20.53
CA SER A 55 -5.13 -13.33 -21.36
C SER A 55 -4.61 -12.19 -22.22
N ALA A 56 -3.28 -12.17 -22.34
CA ALA A 56 -2.48 -11.23 -23.10
C ALA A 56 -2.95 -11.08 -24.57
N THR A 57 -2.76 -9.85 -25.08
CA THR A 57 -3.08 -9.36 -26.43
C THR A 57 -4.56 -9.45 -26.81
N ALA A 58 -5.30 -8.37 -26.53
CA ALA A 58 -6.62 -8.17 -27.11
C ALA A 58 -6.49 -8.17 -28.64
N PRO A 59 -7.28 -8.98 -29.38
CA PRO A 59 -7.32 -8.88 -30.83
C PRO A 59 -7.71 -7.45 -31.25
N GLU A 60 -7.19 -6.97 -32.38
CA GLU A 60 -7.43 -5.61 -32.92
C GLU A 60 -8.92 -5.20 -32.99
N ASN A 61 -9.82 -6.18 -32.97
CA ASN A 61 -11.28 -6.02 -33.01
C ASN A 61 -12.01 -6.46 -31.72
N ALA A 62 -11.33 -6.58 -30.59
CA ALA A 62 -11.99 -6.88 -29.32
C ALA A 62 -12.95 -5.73 -28.96
N VAL A 63 -14.24 -6.03 -28.87
CA VAL A 63 -15.24 -5.09 -28.36
C VAL A 63 -14.98 -4.93 -26.87
N VAL A 64 -14.51 -3.76 -26.45
CA VAL A 64 -14.39 -3.43 -25.04
C VAL A 64 -15.79 -3.29 -24.43
N ASP A 65 -16.01 -3.99 -23.33
CA ASP A 65 -17.19 -3.82 -22.50
C ASP A 65 -16.91 -2.78 -21.42
N CYS A 66 -17.39 -1.55 -21.63
CA CYS A 66 -17.18 -0.46 -20.68
C CYS A 66 -17.87 -0.68 -19.32
N SER A 67 -18.81 -1.63 -19.21
CA SER A 67 -19.38 -1.98 -17.90
C SER A 67 -18.33 -2.60 -16.96
N GLN A 68 -17.24 -3.16 -17.51
CA GLN A 68 -16.13 -3.70 -16.72
C GLN A 68 -15.37 -2.61 -15.95
N ALA A 69 -15.48 -1.33 -16.33
CA ALA A 69 -14.86 -0.23 -15.57
C ALA A 69 -15.42 -0.14 -14.14
N GLN A 70 -16.68 -0.54 -13.94
CA GLN A 70 -17.38 -0.44 -12.66
C GLN A 70 -16.67 -1.17 -11.51
N GLN A 71 -15.95 -2.26 -11.81
CA GLN A 71 -15.25 -3.05 -10.79
C GLN A 71 -14.06 -2.31 -10.16
N TYR A 72 -13.58 -1.23 -10.80
CA TYR A 72 -12.44 -0.44 -10.36
C TYR A 72 -12.85 0.87 -9.66
N LEU A 73 -14.16 1.13 -9.58
CA LEU A 73 -14.69 2.36 -8.99
C LEU A 73 -14.83 2.19 -7.47
N THR A 74 -14.73 3.32 -6.76
CA THR A 74 -14.82 3.35 -5.30
C THR A 74 -16.27 3.41 -4.84
N ASP A 75 -16.62 2.62 -3.83
CA ASP A 75 -17.94 2.68 -3.16
C ASP A 75 -17.94 3.64 -1.95
N VAL A 76 -16.80 4.27 -1.65
CA VAL A 76 -16.56 4.99 -0.40
C VAL A 76 -16.44 6.50 -0.61
N LEU A 77 -15.25 6.96 -1.00
CA LEU A 77 -14.94 8.36 -1.26
C LEU A 77 -14.13 8.45 -2.56
N PRO A 78 -14.39 9.49 -3.40
CA PRO A 78 -13.58 9.76 -4.58
C PRO A 78 -12.10 9.92 -4.21
N VAL A 79 -11.22 9.40 -5.06
CA VAL A 79 -9.78 9.48 -4.88
C VAL A 79 -9.22 10.51 -5.85
N LYS A 80 -8.88 11.68 -5.31
CA LYS A 80 -8.44 12.84 -6.09
C LYS A 80 -7.28 12.50 -7.04
N GLY A 81 -7.48 12.70 -8.33
CA GLY A 81 -6.49 12.50 -9.39
C GLY A 81 -6.34 11.07 -9.91
N PHE A 82 -7.23 10.15 -9.51
CA PHE A 82 -7.35 8.83 -10.10
C PHE A 82 -8.59 8.77 -10.97
N HIS A 83 -8.44 8.58 -12.27
CA HIS A 83 -9.57 8.50 -13.21
C HIS A 83 -9.58 7.14 -13.90
N VAL A 84 -10.77 6.59 -14.12
CA VAL A 84 -10.95 5.36 -14.90
C VAL A 84 -11.57 5.73 -16.24
N LEU A 85 -10.99 5.25 -17.33
CA LEU A 85 -11.43 5.50 -18.69
C LEU A 85 -11.82 4.16 -19.33
N CYS A 86 -12.88 4.15 -20.13
CA CYS A 86 -13.10 3.12 -21.14
C CYS A 86 -12.95 3.78 -22.50
N ILE A 87 -11.98 3.32 -23.29
CA ILE A 87 -11.66 3.90 -24.59
C ILE A 87 -12.00 2.88 -25.66
N LYS A 88 -12.91 3.24 -26.56
CA LYS A 88 -13.33 2.42 -27.68
C LYS A 88 -12.96 3.08 -29.00
N LYS A 89 -12.21 2.38 -29.84
CA LYS A 89 -11.92 2.84 -31.20
C LYS A 89 -13.13 2.54 -32.09
N VAL A 90 -13.63 3.54 -32.78
CA VAL A 90 -14.78 3.44 -33.67
C VAL A 90 -14.36 3.84 -35.09
N GLN A 91 -14.77 3.04 -36.06
CA GLN A 91 -14.55 3.32 -37.47
C GLN A 91 -15.75 2.79 -38.26
N GLU A 92 -16.45 3.68 -38.97
CA GLU A 92 -17.59 3.32 -39.80
C GLU A 92 -17.21 3.37 -41.29
N GLY A 93 -17.07 2.20 -41.91
CA GLY A 93 -16.70 2.11 -43.33
C GLY A 93 -15.32 2.71 -43.61
N GLU A 94 -15.24 3.63 -44.56
CA GLU A 94 -14.00 4.33 -44.95
C GLU A 94 -13.76 5.64 -44.15
N SER A 95 -14.56 5.92 -43.13
CA SER A 95 -14.37 7.11 -42.30
C SER A 95 -13.09 7.03 -41.47
N LEU A 96 -12.55 8.20 -41.10
CA LEU A 96 -11.40 8.29 -40.19
C LEU A 96 -11.80 7.71 -38.83
N ALA A 97 -10.95 6.87 -38.27
CA ALA A 97 -11.19 6.30 -36.95
C ALA A 97 -11.21 7.39 -35.86
N THR A 98 -12.11 7.24 -34.90
CA THR A 98 -12.24 8.08 -33.71
C THR A 98 -12.16 7.23 -32.44
N LEU A 99 -12.10 7.89 -31.29
CA LEU A 99 -12.17 7.27 -29.97
C LEU A 99 -13.41 7.80 -29.24
N ASP A 100 -14.28 6.88 -28.86
CA ASP A 100 -15.33 7.12 -27.87
C ASP A 100 -14.74 6.86 -26.48
N VAL A 101 -14.86 7.83 -25.58
CA VAL A 101 -14.29 7.75 -24.24
C VAL A 101 -15.38 7.94 -23.20
N VAL A 102 -15.57 6.94 -22.36
CA VAL A 102 -16.35 7.02 -21.12
C VAL A 102 -15.36 7.22 -19.97
N ALA A 103 -15.49 8.30 -19.22
CA ALA A 103 -14.56 8.65 -18.15
C ALA A 103 -15.27 8.76 -16.80
N PHE A 104 -14.63 8.21 -15.77
CA PHE A 104 -15.07 8.18 -14.39
C PHE A 104 -14.08 8.99 -13.55
N LYS A 105 -14.48 10.22 -13.21
CA LYS A 105 -13.62 11.18 -12.50
C LYS A 105 -13.42 10.76 -11.04
N ASP A 106 -12.19 10.83 -10.55
CA ASP A 106 -11.78 10.52 -9.18
C ASP A 106 -12.23 9.11 -8.71
N GLY A 107 -12.32 8.16 -9.66
CA GLY A 107 -12.79 6.79 -9.45
C GLY A 107 -14.28 6.70 -9.08
N ASN A 108 -15.06 7.76 -9.26
CA ASN A 108 -16.48 7.83 -8.92
C ASN A 108 -17.36 7.08 -9.95
N ALA A 109 -18.53 6.61 -9.52
CA ALA A 109 -19.47 5.86 -10.37
C ALA A 109 -20.11 6.69 -11.48
N LEU A 110 -20.22 8.01 -11.32
CA LEU A 110 -20.80 8.89 -12.33
C LEU A 110 -19.82 9.07 -13.50
N SER A 111 -20.24 8.66 -14.70
CA SER A 111 -19.47 8.82 -15.92
C SER A 111 -19.79 10.12 -16.66
N VAL A 112 -18.82 10.55 -17.45
CA VAL A 112 -18.93 11.60 -18.47
C VAL A 112 -18.33 11.08 -19.78
N GLU A 113 -18.81 11.57 -20.91
CA GLU A 113 -18.42 11.05 -22.22
C GLU A 113 -17.84 12.13 -23.11
N THR A 114 -16.89 11.73 -23.96
CA THR A 114 -16.35 12.60 -25.01
C THR A 114 -15.91 11.78 -26.23
N GLN A 115 -15.67 12.47 -27.33
CA GLN A 115 -15.07 11.91 -28.54
C GLN A 115 -13.77 12.64 -28.85
N SER A 116 -12.78 11.88 -29.33
CA SER A 116 -11.50 12.40 -29.81
C SER A 116 -11.09 11.70 -31.10
N SER A 117 -10.16 12.31 -31.83
CA SER A 117 -9.41 11.65 -32.89
C SER A 117 -8.47 10.58 -32.32
N VAL A 118 -7.83 9.80 -33.19
CA VAL A 118 -6.81 8.82 -32.80
C VAL A 118 -5.44 9.43 -32.49
N GLU A 119 -5.34 10.76 -32.47
CA GLU A 119 -4.13 11.49 -32.10
C GLU A 119 -4.04 11.68 -30.59
N LEU A 120 -2.86 11.38 -30.01
CA LEU A 120 -2.67 11.42 -28.55
C LEU A 120 -2.90 12.82 -27.97
N ASP A 121 -2.48 13.87 -28.68
CA ASP A 121 -2.61 15.26 -28.19
C ASP A 121 -4.06 15.73 -28.12
N ASP A 122 -4.89 15.32 -29.09
CA ASP A 122 -6.32 15.62 -29.08
C ASP A 122 -7.02 14.84 -27.95
N LEU A 123 -6.75 13.53 -27.80
CA LEU A 123 -7.26 12.74 -26.68
C LEU A 123 -6.92 13.38 -25.33
N LYS A 124 -5.65 13.78 -25.14
CA LYS A 124 -5.17 14.46 -23.93
C LYS A 124 -5.92 15.76 -23.67
N SER A 125 -6.05 16.62 -24.69
CA SER A 125 -6.76 17.90 -24.56
C SER A 125 -8.24 17.71 -24.19
N LYS A 126 -8.91 16.71 -24.77
CA LYS A 126 -10.30 16.37 -24.44
C LYS A 126 -10.42 15.87 -23.00
N LEU A 127 -9.52 14.99 -22.56
CA LEU A 127 -9.51 14.45 -21.20
C LEU A 127 -9.26 15.53 -20.16
N GLU A 128 -8.29 16.42 -20.39
CA GLU A 128 -7.99 17.53 -19.49
C GLU A 128 -9.20 18.43 -19.26
N THR A 129 -9.94 18.73 -20.33
CA THR A 129 -11.18 19.51 -20.27
C THR A 129 -12.31 18.73 -19.57
N LEU A 130 -12.51 17.47 -19.95
CA LEU A 130 -13.60 16.62 -19.45
C LEU A 130 -13.47 16.33 -17.95
N LEU A 131 -12.24 16.10 -17.50
CA LEU A 131 -11.93 15.73 -16.12
C LEU A 131 -11.60 16.95 -15.25
N ASP A 132 -11.58 18.16 -15.81
CA ASP A 132 -11.18 19.41 -15.12
C ASP A 132 -9.79 19.24 -14.46
N MET A 133 -8.84 18.72 -15.24
CA MET A 133 -7.47 18.52 -14.80
C MET A 133 -6.72 19.84 -14.84
N GLN A 134 -6.16 20.24 -13.70
CA GLN A 134 -5.45 21.50 -13.60
C GLN A 134 -4.00 21.35 -14.06
N GLY A 135 -3.61 22.21 -15.01
CA GLY A 135 -2.23 22.41 -15.40
C GLY A 135 -1.35 22.95 -14.26
N PRO A 136 -0.04 23.08 -14.50
CA PRO A 136 0.89 23.69 -13.56
C PRO A 136 0.46 25.11 -13.17
N LYS A 137 0.53 25.46 -11.87
CA LYS A 137 0.04 26.75 -11.34
C LYS A 137 1.10 27.85 -11.27
N ASP A 138 2.38 27.47 -11.26
CA ASP A 138 3.53 28.36 -11.13
C ASP A 138 4.77 27.77 -11.85
N GLU A 139 5.85 28.53 -11.90
CA GLU A 139 7.09 28.13 -12.58
C GLU A 139 7.75 26.88 -11.97
N VAL A 140 7.59 26.68 -10.66
CA VAL A 140 8.10 25.50 -9.95
C VAL A 140 7.33 24.26 -10.40
N ALA A 141 6.00 24.37 -10.48
CA ALA A 141 5.12 23.34 -11.03
C ALA A 141 5.44 23.04 -12.49
N VAL A 142 5.66 24.06 -13.31
CA VAL A 142 6.02 23.89 -14.74
C VAL A 142 7.32 23.09 -14.86
N LYS A 143 8.29 23.36 -13.99
CA LYS A 143 9.60 22.69 -14.02
C LYS A 143 9.57 21.27 -13.47
N TYR A 144 8.84 21.04 -12.38
CA TYR A 144 9.00 19.82 -11.59
C TYR A 144 7.77 18.92 -11.51
N LYS A 145 6.55 19.40 -11.80
CA LYS A 145 5.35 18.56 -11.75
C LYS A 145 5.47 17.44 -12.78
N GLN A 146 5.25 16.21 -12.34
CA GLN A 146 5.20 15.08 -13.26
C GLN A 146 3.96 15.20 -14.16
N PRO A 147 4.08 14.90 -15.46
CA PRO A 147 2.91 14.76 -16.32
C PRO A 147 2.08 13.56 -15.85
N TYR A 148 0.77 13.65 -16.04
CA TYR A 148 -0.11 12.50 -15.82
C TYR A 148 0.25 11.34 -16.75
N ALA A 149 -0.16 10.14 -16.37
CA ALA A 149 0.17 8.94 -17.13
C ALA A 149 -0.98 7.95 -17.14
N PHE A 150 -0.97 7.11 -18.18
CA PHE A 150 -1.98 6.10 -18.43
C PHE A 150 -1.43 4.72 -18.11
N PHE A 151 -2.28 3.86 -17.56
CA PHE A 151 -1.92 2.50 -17.18
C PHE A 151 -3.06 1.55 -17.49
N THR A 152 -2.73 0.29 -17.71
CA THR A 152 -3.71 -0.80 -17.61
C THR A 152 -4.09 -1.05 -16.14
N PRO A 153 -5.21 -1.75 -15.86
CA PRO A 153 -5.59 -2.10 -14.50
C PRO A 153 -4.57 -2.95 -13.72
N ASP A 154 -3.73 -3.72 -14.42
CA ASP A 154 -2.62 -4.50 -13.86
C ASP A 154 -1.31 -3.71 -13.70
N GLY A 155 -1.32 -2.41 -14.04
CA GLY A 155 -0.22 -1.48 -13.77
C GLY A 155 0.83 -1.34 -14.87
N LYS A 156 0.56 -1.83 -16.09
CA LYS A 156 1.43 -1.56 -17.24
C LYS A 156 1.22 -0.13 -17.72
N ARG A 157 2.30 0.68 -17.74
CA ARG A 157 2.27 2.04 -18.27
C ARG A 157 2.02 2.03 -19.79
N LEU A 158 1.12 2.88 -20.26
CA LEU A 158 0.74 3.01 -21.67
C LEU A 158 1.31 4.29 -22.27
N GLN A 159 1.89 4.22 -23.47
CA GLN A 159 2.59 5.35 -24.10
C GLN A 159 1.83 6.00 -25.26
N ASN A 160 0.97 5.25 -25.94
CA ASN A 160 0.33 5.67 -27.18
C ASN A 160 -1.15 5.24 -27.23
N VAL A 161 -1.90 5.82 -28.17
CA VAL A 161 -3.34 5.58 -28.33
C VAL A 161 -3.64 4.11 -28.68
N GLU A 162 -2.79 3.45 -29.46
CA GLU A 162 -2.97 2.05 -29.83
C GLU A 162 -2.98 1.12 -28.61
N GLU A 163 -2.08 1.37 -27.65
CA GLU A 163 -2.06 0.67 -26.37
C GLU A 163 -3.25 0.99 -25.46
N MET A 164 -3.89 2.14 -25.64
CA MET A 164 -5.05 2.59 -24.84
C MET A 164 -6.40 2.22 -25.47
N ALA A 165 -6.43 1.95 -26.77
CA ALA A 165 -7.67 1.65 -27.48
C ALA A 165 -8.27 0.30 -27.06
N ASN A 166 -9.60 0.24 -27.12
CA ASN A 166 -10.43 -0.93 -26.87
C ASN A 166 -10.16 -1.60 -25.51
N ARG A 167 -10.03 -0.80 -24.44
CA ARG A 167 -9.84 -1.31 -23.08
C ARG A 167 -10.23 -0.30 -22.00
N VAL A 168 -10.24 -0.79 -20.77
CA VAL A 168 -10.22 0.05 -19.56
C VAL A 168 -8.80 0.55 -19.31
N VAL A 169 -8.66 1.85 -19.03
CA VAL A 169 -7.41 2.55 -18.79
C VAL A 169 -7.52 3.33 -17.49
N PHE A 170 -6.49 3.30 -16.66
CA PHE A 170 -6.36 4.18 -15.52
C PHE A 170 -5.53 5.40 -15.91
N LEU A 171 -5.96 6.58 -15.49
CA LEU A 171 -5.22 7.83 -15.62
C LEU A 171 -4.90 8.35 -14.21
N PHE A 172 -3.61 8.55 -13.93
CA PHE A 172 -3.15 9.14 -12.68
C PHE A 172 -2.54 10.52 -12.94
N GLU A 173 -3.10 11.55 -12.33
CA GLU A 173 -2.67 12.94 -12.51
C GLU A 173 -1.21 13.20 -12.07
N GLY A 174 -0.74 12.46 -11.08
CA GLY A 174 0.63 12.50 -10.54
C GLY A 174 1.62 11.64 -11.32
N GLY A 175 1.18 10.97 -12.39
CA GLY A 175 2.06 10.26 -13.32
C GLY A 175 2.55 8.89 -12.88
N GLN A 176 2.15 8.43 -11.68
CA GLN A 176 2.54 7.14 -11.12
C GLN A 176 1.32 6.26 -10.84
N PHE A 177 1.51 4.94 -10.98
CA PHE A 177 0.48 3.97 -10.68
C PHE A 177 0.23 3.90 -9.16
N VAL A 178 -1.06 3.83 -8.81
CA VAL A 178 -1.53 3.60 -7.45
C VAL A 178 -2.63 2.55 -7.53
N TRP A 179 -2.57 1.49 -6.73
CA TRP A 179 -3.64 0.50 -6.69
C TRP A 179 -4.96 1.14 -6.25
N PRO A 180 -6.09 0.92 -6.93
CA PRO A 180 -7.38 1.39 -6.45
C PRO A 180 -7.79 0.61 -5.19
N GLY A 181 -8.19 1.34 -4.13
CA GLY A 181 -8.63 0.71 -2.88
C GLY A 181 -10.02 0.08 -2.95
N ILE A 182 -10.90 0.61 -3.81
CA ILE A 182 -12.30 0.22 -4.05
C ILE A 182 -13.18 0.31 -2.78
N ARG A 183 -12.92 -0.56 -1.80
CA ARG A 183 -13.56 -0.60 -0.47
C ARG A 183 -12.71 -1.41 0.51
N ILE A 184 -12.90 -1.18 1.80
CA ILE A 184 -12.24 -1.97 2.85
C ILE A 184 -12.61 -3.46 2.70
N GLY A 185 -11.61 -4.34 2.81
CA GLY A 185 -11.73 -5.78 2.60
C GLY A 185 -11.77 -6.22 1.14
N HIS A 186 -11.71 -5.30 0.18
CA HIS A 186 -11.52 -5.66 -1.23
C HIS A 186 -10.17 -6.37 -1.41
N LYS A 187 -10.14 -7.35 -2.31
CA LYS A 187 -8.97 -8.19 -2.58
C LYS A 187 -8.61 -8.09 -4.06
N THR A 188 -7.43 -7.55 -4.31
CA THR A 188 -6.84 -7.47 -5.64
C THR A 188 -5.80 -8.57 -5.81
N LEU A 189 -5.92 -9.38 -6.86
CA LEU A 189 -4.90 -10.37 -7.21
C LEU A 189 -3.77 -9.68 -7.97
N VAL A 190 -2.56 -9.73 -7.43
CA VAL A 190 -1.34 -9.27 -8.12
C VAL A 190 -0.57 -10.51 -8.57
N LYS A 191 -0.46 -10.67 -9.89
CA LYS A 191 0.16 -11.85 -10.51
C LYS A 191 1.67 -11.72 -10.63
N ASP A 192 2.33 -12.88 -10.71
CA ASP A 192 3.74 -13.02 -11.11
C ASP A 192 4.72 -12.19 -10.26
N VAL A 193 4.46 -12.05 -8.96
CA VAL A 193 5.33 -11.30 -8.05
C VAL A 193 6.59 -12.10 -7.74
N ALA A 194 7.77 -11.52 -7.97
CA ALA A 194 9.06 -12.17 -7.83
C ALA A 194 9.21 -12.92 -6.50
N GLY A 195 9.58 -14.20 -6.58
CA GLY A 195 9.78 -15.08 -5.44
C GLY A 195 8.50 -15.54 -4.73
N LYS A 196 7.31 -15.05 -5.12
CA LYS A 196 6.02 -15.36 -4.47
C LYS A 196 4.97 -15.95 -5.42
N GLY A 197 5.03 -15.66 -6.72
CA GLY A 197 3.95 -15.95 -7.66
C GLY A 197 2.78 -14.99 -7.43
N ASP A 198 1.56 -15.51 -7.42
CA ASP A 198 0.37 -14.68 -7.18
C ASP A 198 0.23 -14.31 -5.70
N VAL A 199 -0.06 -13.04 -5.44
CA VAL A 199 -0.32 -12.52 -4.09
C VAL A 199 -1.65 -11.76 -4.05
N VAL A 200 -2.27 -11.74 -2.87
CA VAL A 200 -3.54 -11.04 -2.64
C VAL A 200 -3.26 -9.76 -1.85
N LEU A 201 -3.59 -8.63 -2.45
CA LEU A 201 -3.54 -7.30 -1.85
C LEU A 201 -4.93 -6.97 -1.27
N GLU A 202 -5.04 -6.93 0.05
CA GLU A 202 -6.30 -6.63 0.75
C GLU A 202 -6.34 -5.19 1.25
N THR A 203 -7.40 -4.45 0.92
CA THR A 203 -7.59 -3.06 1.37
C THR A 203 -7.93 -3.01 2.87
N LEU A 204 -7.05 -2.43 3.68
CA LEU A 204 -7.28 -2.20 5.11
C LEU A 204 -7.92 -0.84 5.41
N SER A 205 -7.61 0.18 4.60
CA SER A 205 -8.16 1.53 4.72
C SER A 205 -8.19 2.23 3.37
N MET A 206 -9.20 3.07 3.18
CA MET A 206 -9.34 3.95 2.02
C MET A 206 -8.72 5.34 2.23
N THR A 207 -8.55 5.77 3.49
CA THR A 207 -8.02 7.10 3.82
C THR A 207 -7.25 7.01 5.14
N PRO A 208 -5.91 7.02 5.15
CA PRO A 208 -5.06 6.90 3.96
C PRO A 208 -5.27 5.54 3.30
N LEU A 209 -4.84 5.42 2.05
CA LEU A 209 -4.89 4.14 1.36
C LEU A 209 -3.84 3.20 1.95
N VAL A 210 -4.32 2.11 2.56
CA VAL A 210 -3.48 1.08 3.21
C VAL A 210 -3.94 -0.28 2.74
N PHE A 211 -3.01 -1.10 2.30
CA PHE A 211 -3.21 -2.49 1.95
C PHE A 211 -2.38 -3.41 2.84
N SER A 212 -2.74 -4.69 2.88
CA SER A 212 -1.89 -5.75 3.40
C SER A 212 -1.71 -6.90 2.42
N VAL A 213 -0.55 -7.54 2.50
CA VAL A 213 -0.28 -8.84 1.90
C VAL A 213 0.26 -9.76 2.99
N GLU A 214 -0.31 -10.96 3.08
CA GLU A 214 0.15 -12.00 4.01
C GLU A 214 1.28 -12.81 3.36
N GLU A 215 2.20 -13.35 4.18
CA GLU A 215 3.32 -14.17 3.71
C GLU A 215 4.21 -13.50 2.65
N PHE A 216 4.38 -12.18 2.67
CA PHE A 216 5.19 -11.45 1.68
C PHE A 216 6.69 -11.79 1.71
N LEU A 217 7.22 -12.06 2.91
CA LEU A 217 8.57 -12.58 3.11
C LEU A 217 8.55 -14.06 3.47
N LYS A 218 9.63 -14.76 3.15
CA LYS A 218 9.91 -16.12 3.65
C LYS A 218 10.83 -16.07 4.87
N ASP A 219 10.89 -17.16 5.62
CA ASP A 219 11.75 -17.23 6.81
C ASP A 219 13.24 -17.16 6.47
N ASP A 220 13.67 -17.82 5.40
CA ASP A 220 15.06 -17.77 4.94
C ASP A 220 15.47 -16.36 4.50
N GLU A 221 14.56 -15.63 3.87
CA GLU A 221 14.76 -14.22 3.51
C GLU A 221 14.90 -13.32 4.75
N ILE A 222 14.06 -13.55 5.76
CA ILE A 222 14.15 -12.85 7.05
C ILE A 222 15.50 -13.15 7.71
N ASP A 223 15.90 -14.41 7.78
CA ASP A 223 17.17 -14.80 8.40
C ASP A 223 18.38 -14.13 7.72
N ILE A 224 18.35 -14.03 6.38
CA ILE A 224 19.38 -13.31 5.61
C ILE A 224 19.41 -11.83 5.96
N ILE A 225 18.25 -11.15 5.95
CA ILE A 225 18.16 -9.71 6.31
C ILE A 225 18.71 -9.49 7.72
N MET A 226 18.31 -10.34 8.67
CA MET A 226 18.73 -10.23 10.06
C MET A 226 20.25 -10.44 10.21
N ASN A 227 20.81 -11.48 9.60
CA ASN A 227 22.24 -11.79 9.67
C ASN A 227 23.10 -10.66 9.09
N LEU A 228 22.65 -10.02 8.00
CA LEU A 228 23.36 -8.90 7.37
C LEU A 228 23.24 -7.58 8.13
N SER A 229 22.30 -7.46 9.07
CA SER A 229 21.93 -6.15 9.63
C SER A 229 22.21 -5.99 11.11
N LEU A 230 22.12 -7.07 11.91
CA LEU A 230 22.09 -6.98 13.37
C LEU A 230 23.33 -6.30 13.97
N GLU A 231 24.53 -6.56 13.44
CA GLU A 231 25.79 -5.97 13.93
C GLU A 231 25.95 -4.49 13.55
N HIS A 232 25.15 -3.99 12.60
CA HIS A 232 25.25 -2.63 12.09
C HIS A 232 24.17 -1.69 12.64
N LEU A 233 23.23 -2.21 13.44
CA LEU A 233 22.14 -1.44 14.04
C LEU A 233 22.68 -0.30 14.93
N LYS A 234 22.22 0.92 14.67
CA LYS A 234 22.56 2.14 15.44
C LYS A 234 21.29 2.89 15.86
N PRO A 235 21.36 3.77 16.89
CA PRO A 235 20.22 4.63 17.23
C PRO A 235 19.66 5.33 16.00
N SER A 236 18.33 5.32 15.87
CA SER A 236 17.67 5.79 14.65
C SER A 236 17.65 7.32 14.57
N GLY A 237 17.84 7.86 13.36
CA GLY A 237 17.66 9.29 13.06
C GLY A 237 16.22 9.65 12.68
N VAL A 238 15.98 10.97 12.59
CA VAL A 238 14.79 11.60 11.99
C VAL A 238 15.24 12.80 11.16
N THR A 239 14.50 13.12 10.10
CA THR A 239 14.69 14.39 9.40
C THR A 239 14.07 15.50 10.23
N LEU A 240 14.89 16.49 10.60
CA LEU A 240 14.46 17.58 11.47
C LEU A 240 13.62 18.60 10.68
N MET A 241 12.55 19.04 11.32
CA MET A 241 11.70 20.13 10.83
C MET A 241 12.25 21.47 11.31
N ASP A 242 11.83 22.55 10.66
CA ASP A 242 12.15 23.93 11.08
C ASP A 242 11.82 24.12 12.58
N GLY A 243 12.79 24.61 13.35
CA GLY A 243 12.68 24.83 14.79
C GLY A 243 13.01 23.63 15.68
N HIS A 244 13.37 22.48 15.11
CA HIS A 244 13.77 21.26 15.83
C HIS A 244 15.28 20.96 15.76
N GLU A 245 16.09 21.87 15.23
CA GLU A 245 17.51 21.65 14.88
C GLU A 245 18.37 21.25 16.09
N ASN A 246 17.98 21.66 17.30
CA ASN A 246 18.70 21.38 18.55
C ASN A 246 18.08 20.24 19.38
N ARG A 247 17.14 19.47 18.82
CA ARG A 247 16.48 18.38 19.53
C ARG A 247 17.04 17.02 19.15
N ALA A 248 17.09 16.11 20.13
CA ALA A 248 17.55 14.76 19.90
C ALA A 248 16.46 13.93 19.19
N ALA A 249 16.85 13.10 18.21
CA ALA A 249 15.94 12.19 17.53
C ALA A 249 15.16 11.27 18.50
N THR A 250 15.79 10.94 19.63
CA THR A 250 15.22 10.11 20.71
C THR A 250 13.96 10.69 21.35
N ASP A 251 13.67 11.98 21.17
CA ASP A 251 12.42 12.58 21.62
C ASP A 251 11.20 11.97 20.94
N TRP A 252 11.37 11.55 19.68
CA TRP A 252 10.30 11.03 18.80
C TRP A 252 10.47 9.55 18.46
N ARG A 253 11.70 9.12 18.17
CA ARG A 253 12.03 7.77 17.72
C ARG A 253 13.11 7.15 18.58
N THR A 254 12.79 6.02 19.21
CA THR A 254 13.71 5.35 20.16
C THR A 254 14.21 3.99 19.70
N SER A 255 13.98 3.63 18.43
CA SER A 255 14.45 2.37 17.82
C SER A 255 15.93 2.40 17.45
N THR A 256 16.45 1.25 17.02
CA THR A 256 17.70 1.14 16.25
C THR A 256 17.42 0.80 14.80
N THR A 257 18.28 1.26 13.88
CA THR A 257 18.11 1.15 12.43
C THR A 257 19.43 0.83 11.74
N TYR A 258 19.35 0.11 10.62
CA TYR A 258 20.41 -0.03 9.62
C TYR A 258 19.80 0.05 8.22
N PHE A 259 20.50 0.66 7.26
CA PHE A 259 20.11 0.64 5.84
C PHE A 259 20.94 -0.44 5.16
N LEU A 260 20.28 -1.54 4.80
CA LEU A 260 20.87 -2.69 4.12
C LEU A 260 20.83 -2.43 2.60
N PRO A 261 22.00 -2.27 1.94
CA PRO A 261 22.08 -2.00 0.51
C PRO A 261 21.45 -3.11 -0.34
N SER A 262 20.83 -2.73 -1.46
CA SER A 262 20.21 -3.69 -2.39
C SER A 262 21.19 -4.70 -2.99
N ASP A 263 22.45 -4.30 -3.19
CA ASP A 263 23.52 -5.14 -3.74
C ASP A 263 24.22 -6.01 -2.69
N ALA A 264 23.80 -5.95 -1.42
CA ALA A 264 24.43 -6.70 -0.33
C ALA A 264 24.25 -8.23 -0.46
N HIS A 265 23.17 -8.69 -1.10
CA HIS A 265 22.91 -10.11 -1.32
C HIS A 265 21.86 -10.32 -2.43
N PRO A 266 21.96 -11.38 -3.28
CA PRO A 266 21.00 -11.64 -4.37
C PRO A 266 19.53 -11.74 -3.94
N LYS A 267 19.29 -12.15 -2.69
CA LYS A 267 17.94 -12.18 -2.11
C LYS A 267 17.36 -10.79 -1.81
N ILE A 268 18.21 -9.79 -1.57
CA ILE A 268 17.73 -8.41 -1.40
C ILE A 268 17.31 -7.86 -2.78
N ASP A 269 18.11 -8.09 -3.81
CA ASP A 269 17.75 -7.77 -5.21
C ASP A 269 16.43 -8.46 -5.65
N GLU A 270 16.21 -9.73 -5.29
CA GLU A 270 14.92 -10.40 -5.54
C GLU A 270 13.75 -9.73 -4.78
N ILE A 271 13.99 -9.21 -3.57
CA ILE A 271 12.99 -8.45 -2.81
C ILE A 271 12.73 -7.09 -3.45
N ASP A 272 13.74 -6.42 -4.01
CA ASP A 272 13.58 -5.17 -4.76
C ASP A 272 12.67 -5.36 -5.97
N GLN A 273 12.88 -6.43 -6.73
CA GLN A 273 11.98 -6.81 -7.83
C GLN A 273 10.58 -7.12 -7.31
N ARG A 274 10.45 -7.84 -6.19
CA ARG A 274 9.14 -8.13 -5.56
C ARG A 274 8.39 -6.86 -5.16
N VAL A 275 9.09 -5.87 -4.62
CA VAL A 275 8.53 -4.56 -4.29
C VAL A 275 8.11 -3.83 -5.57
N SER A 276 8.91 -3.90 -6.64
CA SER A 276 8.55 -3.32 -7.93
C SER A 276 7.31 -3.98 -8.53
N ASP A 277 7.22 -5.31 -8.52
CA ASP A 277 6.07 -6.05 -9.01
C ASP A 277 4.80 -5.77 -8.20
N LEU A 278 4.94 -5.63 -6.88
CA LEU A 278 3.82 -5.33 -5.99
C LEU A 278 3.33 -3.89 -6.15
N THR A 279 4.24 -2.92 -6.26
CA THR A 279 3.87 -1.49 -6.34
C THR A 279 3.61 -1.00 -7.77
N LYS A 280 4.06 -1.76 -8.77
CA LYS A 280 4.10 -1.38 -10.19
C LYS A 280 4.94 -0.13 -10.46
N VAL A 281 5.89 0.15 -9.57
CA VAL A 281 6.87 1.24 -9.70
C VAL A 281 8.27 0.65 -9.92
N PRO A 282 9.07 1.16 -10.88
CA PRO A 282 10.43 0.67 -11.14
C PRO A 282 11.39 0.68 -9.93
N ILE A 283 12.39 -0.20 -9.96
CA ILE A 283 13.35 -0.40 -8.85
C ILE A 283 14.19 0.86 -8.55
N ASP A 284 14.53 1.67 -9.55
CA ASP A 284 15.31 2.90 -9.41
C ASP A 284 14.59 4.02 -8.63
N HIS A 285 13.32 3.81 -8.27
CA HIS A 285 12.57 4.66 -7.34
C HIS A 285 12.75 4.27 -5.87
N GLN A 286 13.33 3.09 -5.58
CA GLN A 286 13.37 2.53 -4.24
C GLN A 286 14.58 3.04 -3.44
N GLU A 287 14.40 3.15 -2.13
CA GLU A 287 15.51 3.22 -1.18
C GLU A 287 16.04 1.81 -0.83
N ASP A 288 17.21 1.79 -0.20
CA ASP A 288 17.72 0.61 0.49
C ASP A 288 16.74 0.13 1.56
N VAL A 289 16.85 -1.15 1.94
CA VAL A 289 16.02 -1.70 3.02
C VAL A 289 16.38 -1.04 4.34
N GLN A 290 15.43 -0.33 4.95
CA GLN A 290 15.58 0.17 6.31
C GLN A 290 15.17 -0.92 7.31
N VAL A 291 16.15 -1.60 7.91
CA VAL A 291 15.95 -2.60 8.96
C VAL A 291 15.81 -1.95 10.33
N LEU A 292 14.79 -2.35 11.08
CA LEU A 292 14.36 -1.74 12.33
C LEU A 292 14.29 -2.75 13.47
N ARG A 293 14.76 -2.35 14.64
CA ARG A 293 14.57 -3.08 15.91
C ARG A 293 13.96 -2.16 16.96
N TYR A 294 12.83 -2.60 17.53
CA TYR A 294 12.20 -2.00 18.70
C TYR A 294 12.21 -3.00 19.85
N GLU A 295 12.92 -2.65 20.91
CA GLU A 295 12.85 -3.32 22.20
C GLU A 295 11.61 -2.88 22.99
N LYS A 296 11.37 -3.53 24.13
CA LYS A 296 10.30 -3.16 25.05
C LYS A 296 10.31 -1.65 25.33
N THR A 297 9.14 -1.03 25.30
CA THR A 297 8.86 0.42 25.40
C THR A 297 9.33 1.30 24.23
N GLN A 298 10.18 0.81 23.32
CA GLN A 298 10.61 1.62 22.17
C GLN A 298 9.46 1.87 21.21
N LYS A 299 9.47 3.04 20.58
CA LYS A 299 8.36 3.57 19.76
C LYS A 299 8.87 4.46 18.64
N TYR A 300 7.93 4.85 17.78
CA TYR A 300 8.07 5.97 16.85
C TYR A 300 6.78 6.79 16.90
N ASP A 301 6.88 8.04 17.36
CA ASP A 301 5.77 9.01 17.32
C ASP A 301 5.20 9.18 15.91
N HIS A 302 3.97 9.66 15.84
CA HIS A 302 3.27 9.91 14.59
C HIS A 302 4.08 10.83 13.67
N HIS A 303 4.23 10.42 12.42
CA HIS A 303 4.95 11.14 11.37
C HIS A 303 4.35 10.82 10.00
N THR A 304 4.79 11.58 9.00
CA THR A 304 4.62 11.26 7.58
C THR A 304 5.95 10.80 7.02
N ASP A 305 5.92 9.90 6.05
CA ASP A 305 7.14 9.45 5.38
C ASP A 305 7.60 10.41 4.29
N TYR A 306 6.67 11.15 3.68
CA TYR A 306 7.01 12.24 2.77
C TYR A 306 7.53 13.47 3.55
N PHE A 307 8.32 14.28 2.86
CA PHE A 307 8.90 15.54 3.36
C PHE A 307 7.97 16.72 3.05
N PRO A 308 7.23 17.28 4.03
CA PRO A 308 6.28 18.35 3.77
C PRO A 308 7.02 19.68 3.63
N VAL A 309 6.80 20.39 2.52
CA VAL A 309 7.49 21.66 2.20
C VAL A 309 7.28 22.70 3.30
N GLU A 310 6.11 22.71 3.91
CA GLU A 310 5.74 23.63 4.98
C GLU A 310 6.58 23.48 6.26
N HIS A 311 7.28 22.36 6.41
CA HIS A 311 8.12 22.04 7.57
C HIS A 311 9.64 22.17 7.29
N HIS A 312 10.01 22.52 6.05
CA HIS A 312 11.40 22.58 5.60
C HIS A 312 11.71 23.90 4.86
N LYS A 313 11.01 24.99 5.18
CA LYS A 313 11.15 26.28 4.50
C LYS A 313 12.54 26.89 4.71
N ASN A 314 13.18 26.57 5.85
CA ASN A 314 14.51 27.08 6.19
C ASN A 314 15.64 26.11 5.77
N ALA A 315 15.31 25.02 5.06
CA ALA A 315 16.26 23.99 4.65
C ALA A 315 16.33 23.91 3.10
N PRO A 316 17.02 24.86 2.42
CA PRO A 316 17.04 24.93 0.95
C PRO A 316 17.55 23.65 0.28
N HIS A 317 18.55 22.99 0.87
CA HIS A 317 19.07 21.71 0.38
C HIS A 317 18.01 20.59 0.40
N ILE A 318 17.11 20.57 1.40
CA ILE A 318 15.99 19.63 1.44
C ILE A 318 15.02 19.96 0.33
N LEU A 319 14.59 21.22 0.23
CA LEU A 319 13.66 21.68 -0.80
C LEU A 319 14.16 21.35 -2.22
N GLU A 320 15.44 21.58 -2.51
CA GLU A 320 16.05 21.21 -3.78
C GLU A 320 16.02 19.69 -4.00
N SER A 321 16.35 18.89 -2.98
CA SER A 321 16.37 17.41 -3.09
C SER A 321 14.99 16.79 -3.34
N ILE A 322 13.92 17.49 -2.94
CA ILE A 322 12.52 17.04 -3.10
C ILE A 322 11.80 17.80 -4.22
N ASP A 323 12.54 18.47 -5.12
CA ASP A 323 11.98 19.31 -6.19
C ASP A 323 10.86 20.23 -5.68
N TYR A 324 11.08 20.87 -4.53
CA TYR A 324 10.11 21.74 -3.85
C TYR A 324 8.74 21.07 -3.60
N GLY A 325 8.76 19.76 -3.32
CA GLY A 325 7.59 18.93 -3.00
C GLY A 325 7.13 18.02 -4.14
N TYR A 326 7.61 18.22 -5.38
CA TYR A 326 7.22 17.42 -6.54
C TYR A 326 7.98 16.09 -6.67
N LYS A 327 9.06 15.88 -5.89
CA LYS A 327 9.76 14.60 -5.74
C LYS A 327 9.72 14.20 -4.27
N ASN A 328 9.06 13.10 -3.95
CA ASN A 328 8.89 12.67 -2.57
C ASN A 328 8.71 11.16 -2.44
N ARG A 329 8.73 10.67 -1.20
CA ARG A 329 8.37 9.29 -0.87
C ARG A 329 6.88 9.12 -1.05
N MET A 330 6.49 8.29 -2.00
CA MET A 330 5.10 8.07 -2.43
C MET A 330 4.49 6.84 -1.77
N ILE A 331 5.24 5.75 -1.67
CA ILE A 331 4.77 4.47 -1.13
C ILE A 331 5.73 4.00 -0.05
N THR A 332 5.18 3.49 1.04
CA THR A 332 5.94 2.75 2.04
C THR A 332 5.49 1.30 2.01
N VAL A 333 6.44 0.40 1.73
CA VAL A 333 6.27 -1.04 1.83
C VAL A 333 6.90 -1.49 3.14
N PHE A 334 6.09 -1.72 4.16
CA PHE A 334 6.53 -1.98 5.53
C PHE A 334 6.21 -3.42 5.94
N TRP A 335 7.22 -4.23 6.20
CA TRP A 335 7.06 -5.63 6.58
C TRP A 335 7.50 -5.91 8.01
N TYR A 336 6.89 -6.94 8.59
CA TYR A 336 7.18 -7.42 9.93
C TYR A 336 8.02 -8.71 9.86
N MET A 337 9.16 -8.72 10.56
CA MET A 337 10.10 -9.85 10.59
C MET A 337 10.03 -10.65 11.89
N SER A 338 9.17 -10.23 12.81
CA SER A 338 8.86 -10.95 14.05
C SER A 338 7.40 -10.79 14.42
N ASP A 339 6.86 -11.79 15.12
CA ASP A 339 5.62 -11.63 15.86
C ASP A 339 5.89 -10.84 17.14
N VAL A 340 4.91 -10.04 17.58
CA VAL A 340 4.96 -9.35 18.87
C VAL A 340 3.70 -9.71 19.65
N ALA A 341 3.88 -10.24 20.86
CA ALA A 341 2.76 -10.73 21.66
C ALA A 341 1.83 -9.59 22.09
N LYS A 342 2.39 -8.41 22.41
CA LYS A 342 1.62 -7.24 22.85
C LYS A 342 2.29 -5.91 22.48
N GLY A 343 1.48 -4.96 22.02
CA GLY A 343 1.93 -3.64 21.56
C GLY A 343 2.60 -3.71 20.19
N GLY A 344 3.43 -2.72 19.84
CA GLY A 344 4.24 -2.74 18.63
C GLY A 344 3.49 -2.55 17.31
N HIS A 345 2.18 -2.30 17.32
CA HIS A 345 1.39 -2.09 16.11
C HIS A 345 1.81 -0.85 15.33
N THR A 346 1.53 -0.88 14.03
CA THR A 346 1.54 0.34 13.21
C THR A 346 0.17 0.99 13.32
N ILE A 347 0.12 2.24 13.79
CA ILE A 347 -1.12 3.00 13.99
C ILE A 347 -1.26 4.05 12.89
N PHE A 348 -2.45 4.17 12.30
CA PHE A 348 -2.84 5.28 11.42
C PHE A 348 -3.94 6.07 12.14
N PRO A 349 -3.58 7.06 12.99
CA PRO A 349 -4.53 7.75 13.86
C PRO A 349 -5.61 8.52 13.12
N ARG A 350 -5.36 8.85 11.85
CA ARG A 350 -6.28 9.62 11.00
C ARG A 350 -7.12 8.73 10.08
N ALA A 351 -7.00 7.40 10.18
CA ALA A 351 -7.73 6.49 9.30
C ALA A 351 -9.25 6.78 9.27
N GLY A 352 -9.85 6.71 8.08
CA GLY A 352 -11.27 7.01 7.86
C GLY A 352 -11.63 8.50 7.89
N GLY A 353 -10.66 9.42 7.71
CA GLY A 353 -10.96 10.86 7.74
C GLY A 353 -10.89 11.50 9.13
N ALA A 354 -10.35 10.79 10.12
CA ALA A 354 -10.30 11.28 11.49
C ALA A 354 -9.43 12.56 11.62
N PRO A 355 -9.78 13.46 12.55
CA PRO A 355 -9.04 14.69 12.78
C PRO A 355 -7.60 14.40 13.24
N ARG A 356 -6.74 15.42 13.17
CA ARG A 356 -5.38 15.31 13.68
C ARG A 356 -5.42 14.94 15.19
N PRO A 357 -4.66 13.94 15.64
CA PRO A 357 -4.67 13.53 17.04
C PRO A 357 -4.12 14.64 17.95
N THR A 358 -4.65 14.74 19.16
CA THR A 358 -4.17 15.68 20.19
C THR A 358 -2.79 15.31 20.72
N SER A 359 -2.44 14.02 20.65
CA SER A 359 -1.14 13.48 21.02
C SER A 359 -0.52 12.72 19.85
N MET A 360 0.73 13.03 19.53
CA MET A 360 1.51 12.33 18.49
C MET A 360 2.01 10.95 18.96
N LYS A 361 1.58 10.49 20.14
CA LYS A 361 1.96 9.19 20.73
C LYS A 361 0.75 8.28 20.95
N ASP A 362 -0.45 8.74 20.56
CA ASP A 362 -1.69 8.02 20.84
C ASP A 362 -1.81 6.78 19.96
N CYS A 363 -1.95 5.62 20.61
CA CYS A 363 -2.03 4.32 19.95
C CYS A 363 -3.44 3.72 20.01
N THR A 364 -4.44 4.48 20.47
CA THR A 364 -5.77 3.97 20.81
C THR A 364 -6.83 4.20 19.74
N THR A 365 -6.64 5.21 18.89
CA THR A 365 -7.63 5.63 17.88
C THR A 365 -7.07 5.48 16.47
N GLY A 366 -7.89 5.00 15.53
CA GLY A 366 -7.53 4.83 14.12
C GLY A 366 -7.32 3.38 13.71
N LEU A 367 -6.75 3.16 12.52
CA LEU A 367 -6.44 1.81 12.03
C LEU A 367 -5.20 1.28 12.74
N ASN A 368 -5.37 0.14 13.42
CA ASN A 368 -4.30 -0.56 14.12
C ASN A 368 -3.92 -1.83 13.32
N VAL A 369 -2.66 -1.88 12.88
CA VAL A 369 -2.10 -3.07 12.21
C VAL A 369 -1.13 -3.77 13.16
N PRO A 370 -1.49 -4.95 13.71
CA PRO A 370 -0.59 -5.71 14.57
C PRO A 370 0.59 -6.28 13.79
N PRO A 371 1.79 -6.33 14.39
CA PRO A 371 2.94 -6.96 13.77
C PRO A 371 2.76 -8.48 13.75
N LYS A 372 2.74 -9.03 12.54
CA LYS A 372 2.66 -10.47 12.30
C LYS A 372 3.81 -10.84 11.38
N LYS A 373 4.66 -11.79 11.77
CA LYS A 373 5.81 -12.19 10.97
C LYS A 373 5.39 -12.49 9.53
N ARG A 374 6.21 -12.08 8.56
CA ARG A 374 6.01 -12.23 7.11
C ARG A 374 4.87 -11.39 6.50
N LYS A 375 4.04 -10.71 7.30
CA LYS A 375 3.07 -9.75 6.79
C LYS A 375 3.77 -8.48 6.32
N VAL A 376 3.23 -7.88 5.25
CA VAL A 376 3.57 -6.53 4.81
C VAL A 376 2.32 -5.67 4.76
N ILE A 377 2.48 -4.39 5.03
CA ILE A 377 1.52 -3.36 4.66
C ILE A 377 2.13 -2.42 3.62
N VAL A 378 1.29 -1.98 2.69
CA VAL A 378 1.63 -1.00 1.67
C VAL A 378 0.73 0.19 1.87
N PHE A 379 1.30 1.36 2.14
CA PHE A 379 0.51 2.58 2.30
C PHE A 379 1.10 3.73 1.50
N TYR A 380 0.21 4.62 1.06
CA TYR A 380 0.55 5.73 0.18
C TYR A 380 0.67 7.02 1.00
N SER A 381 1.80 7.69 0.84
CA SER A 381 2.11 8.99 1.43
C SER A 381 1.74 10.15 0.50
N MET A 382 1.34 9.85 -0.74
CA MET A 382 0.87 10.83 -1.73
C MET A 382 -0.42 10.34 -2.38
N LEU A 383 -1.29 11.29 -2.73
CA LEU A 383 -2.50 11.06 -3.50
C LEU A 383 -2.17 10.83 -4.99
N PRO A 384 -3.07 10.20 -5.76
CA PRO A 384 -2.94 10.02 -7.21
C PRO A 384 -2.66 11.29 -8.03
N ASN A 385 -2.99 12.47 -7.52
CA ASN A 385 -2.66 13.76 -8.16
C ASN A 385 -1.24 14.27 -7.88
N GLY A 386 -0.44 13.54 -7.08
CA GLY A 386 0.92 13.91 -6.72
C GLY A 386 1.04 14.85 -5.51
N GLU A 387 -0.06 15.16 -4.80
CA GLU A 387 0.01 15.90 -3.53
C GLU A 387 0.34 14.94 -2.38
N GLY A 388 1.12 15.39 -1.38
CA GLY A 388 1.31 14.62 -0.13
C GLY A 388 -0.03 14.41 0.58
N ASP A 389 -0.26 13.22 1.13
CA ASP A 389 -1.49 12.87 1.85
C ASP A 389 -1.29 13.05 3.37
N PRO A 390 -1.86 14.09 4.01
CA PRO A 390 -1.75 14.28 5.44
C PRO A 390 -2.46 13.20 6.26
N MET A 391 -3.32 12.39 5.63
CA MET A 391 -4.01 11.27 6.25
C MET A 391 -3.06 10.07 6.45
N SER A 392 -1.95 10.02 5.69
CA SER A 392 -0.88 9.00 5.83
C SER A 392 -0.08 9.09 7.13
N LEU A 393 -0.45 10.02 8.02
CA LEU A 393 0.12 10.13 9.35
C LEU A 393 0.03 8.78 10.06
N HIS A 394 1.17 8.25 10.48
CA HIS A 394 1.27 6.93 11.10
C HIS A 394 2.40 6.89 12.14
N GLY A 395 2.42 5.86 12.98
CA GLY A 395 3.48 5.66 13.96
C GLY A 395 3.66 4.21 14.37
N GLY A 396 4.74 3.96 15.12
CA GLY A 396 5.06 2.67 15.72
C GLY A 396 4.77 2.70 17.21
N CYS A 397 3.73 1.98 17.63
CA CYS A 397 3.33 1.95 19.03
C CYS A 397 4.34 1.24 19.92
N PRO A 398 4.42 1.58 21.22
CA PRO A 398 5.35 0.95 22.14
C PRO A 398 5.23 -0.58 22.14
N VAL A 399 6.35 -1.27 22.09
CA VAL A 399 6.38 -2.72 22.30
C VAL A 399 6.16 -3.01 23.78
N GLU A 400 5.16 -3.82 24.13
CA GLU A 400 4.87 -4.18 25.52
C GLU A 400 5.49 -5.54 25.90
N GLU A 401 5.44 -6.51 24.97
CA GLU A 401 5.96 -7.87 25.17
C GLU A 401 6.60 -8.41 23.90
N GLY A 402 7.89 -8.77 23.99
CA GLY A 402 8.72 -9.24 22.88
C GLY A 402 9.70 -8.20 22.34
N VAL A 403 10.21 -8.44 21.13
CA VAL A 403 11.04 -7.52 20.35
C VAL A 403 10.44 -7.45 18.95
N LYS A 404 10.24 -6.23 18.43
CA LYS A 404 9.74 -6.03 17.08
C LYS A 404 10.92 -5.84 16.14
N TYR A 405 11.07 -6.78 15.21
CA TYR A 405 11.87 -6.60 14.01
C TYR A 405 10.96 -6.26 12.84
N SER A 406 11.33 -5.23 12.10
CA SER A 406 10.59 -4.80 10.92
C SER A 406 11.55 -4.25 9.88
N GLY A 407 11.11 -4.19 8.64
CA GLY A 407 11.84 -3.52 7.59
C GLY A 407 10.90 -2.68 6.75
N ASN A 408 11.44 -1.68 6.10
CA ASN A 408 10.67 -0.94 5.11
C ASN A 408 11.51 -0.56 3.90
N LYS A 409 10.82 -0.41 2.78
CA LYS A 409 11.30 0.28 1.59
C LYS A 409 10.40 1.47 1.30
N TRP A 410 11.04 2.62 1.14
CA TRP A 410 10.39 3.80 0.60
C TRP A 410 10.54 3.81 -0.92
N VAL A 411 9.44 4.05 -1.62
CA VAL A 411 9.39 4.18 -3.07
C VAL A 411 9.02 5.61 -3.41
N TRP A 412 9.88 6.28 -4.17
CA TRP A 412 9.69 7.68 -4.57
C TRP A 412 8.77 7.78 -5.78
N ASN A 413 8.09 8.91 -5.97
CA ASN A 413 7.31 9.16 -7.19
C ASN A 413 8.18 9.43 -8.43
N LYS A 414 9.46 9.76 -8.23
CA LYS A 414 10.48 9.91 -9.29
C LYS A 414 11.68 9.01 -9.02
N ALA A 415 12.37 8.62 -10.08
CA ALA A 415 13.65 7.92 -9.99
C ALA A 415 14.62 8.70 -9.09
N ARG A 416 15.40 7.96 -8.32
CA ARG A 416 16.32 8.54 -7.34
C ARG A 416 17.64 8.99 -7.97
N TYR A 417 18.06 8.38 -9.08
CA TYR A 417 19.36 8.58 -9.73
C TYR A 417 19.23 8.87 -11.22
#